data_AF-A0A395L326-F1
#
_entry.id   AF-A0A395L326-F1
#
_cell.length_a   1.000
_cell.length_b   1.000
_cell.length_c   1.000
_cell.angle_alpha   90.00
_cell.angle_beta   90.00
_cell.angle_gamma   90.00
#
_symmetry.space_group_name_H-M   'P 1'
#
loop_
_entity.id
_entity.type
_entity.pdbx_description
1 polymer ?
#
loop_
_entity_poly.entity_id
_entity_poly.type
_entity_poly.pdbx_seq_one_letter_code
_entity_poly.pdbx_strand_id
1 'polypeptide(L)'
;MTNTHDHYHPYRFQRIAQALTHRVSPSQDRSADNEVAATGYEGVQSLEFNARLHDYSLLIQARKAWFDHGRQIVDMSAILAPLAGATDISTSELPPLRIPESFYVHFGKEAEIYTADNAHFVDGVYFMHSRQQGVPGYRYIMVCGCDGLKIDELDAGELLRIQTTIAIGFASATQSFRAGSQTLFGDPLVCDDDLMEAILQRVELSLAYSANVGMPIDIEKEVHLAAAAPLGPRH
;
A
#
# COMPACT_ATOMS: atom_id res chain seq x y z
N MET A 1 17.82 21.70 9.69
CA MET A 1 17.70 20.54 8.80
C MET A 1 16.59 19.67 9.36
N THR A 2 15.36 19.93 8.94
CA THR A 2 14.19 19.15 9.32
C THR A 2 14.28 17.78 8.66
N ASN A 3 14.14 16.70 9.44
CA ASN A 3 14.17 15.33 8.93
C ASN A 3 13.02 15.15 7.94
N THR A 4 13.32 15.17 6.64
CA THR A 4 12.35 14.97 5.55
C THR A 4 11.71 13.58 5.56
N HIS A 5 12.19 12.66 6.39
CA HIS A 5 11.70 11.29 6.47
C HIS A 5 10.41 11.13 7.28
N ASP A 6 10.04 12.10 8.13
CA ASP A 6 8.84 11.95 8.98
C ASP A 6 7.53 12.00 8.19
N HIS A 7 7.58 12.38 6.91
CA HIS A 7 6.40 12.49 6.04
C HIS A 7 5.95 11.16 5.43
N TYR A 8 6.86 10.19 5.25
CA TYR A 8 6.49 8.95 4.57
C TYR A 8 5.67 8.02 5.48
N HIS A 9 4.65 7.37 4.92
CA HIS A 9 3.82 6.40 5.62
C HIS A 9 4.62 5.38 6.45
N PRO A 10 5.72 4.76 5.99
CA PRO A 10 6.49 3.80 6.79
C PRO A 10 6.94 4.30 8.17
N TYR A 11 7.17 5.61 8.29
CA TYR A 11 7.58 6.25 9.53
C TYR A 11 6.38 6.71 10.35
N ARG A 12 5.34 7.29 9.73
CA ARG A 12 4.05 7.58 10.40
C ARG A 12 3.41 6.31 10.98
N PHE A 13 3.49 5.20 10.25
CA PHE A 13 2.93 3.91 10.63
C PHE A 13 3.38 3.52 12.04
N GLN A 14 4.66 3.72 12.37
CA GLN A 14 5.19 3.34 13.69
C GLN A 14 4.54 4.14 14.82
N ARG A 15 4.32 5.44 14.62
CA ARG A 15 3.67 6.30 15.62
C ARG A 15 2.23 5.85 15.89
N ILE A 16 1.47 5.56 14.83
CA ILE A 16 0.09 5.08 14.94
C ILE A 16 0.05 3.66 15.54
N ALA A 17 0.94 2.75 15.13
CA ALA A 17 1.01 1.39 15.68
C ALA A 17 1.38 1.37 17.18
N GLN A 18 2.28 2.26 17.61
CA GLN A 18 2.60 2.44 19.03
C GLN A 18 1.37 2.98 19.79
N ALA A 19 0.72 4.01 19.25
CA ALA A 19 -0.50 4.59 19.80
C ALA A 19 -1.64 3.56 19.94
N LEU A 20 -1.82 2.68 18.95
CA LEU A 20 -2.74 1.53 19.00
C LEU A 20 -2.35 0.56 20.11
N THR A 21 -1.08 0.15 20.16
CA THR A 21 -0.59 -0.81 21.16
C THR A 21 -0.80 -0.29 22.59
N HIS A 22 -0.53 0.99 22.84
CA HIS A 22 -0.72 1.61 24.16
C HIS A 22 -2.19 1.66 24.57
N ARG A 23 -3.12 1.92 23.64
CA ARG A 23 -4.56 1.99 23.92
C ARG A 23 -5.21 0.63 24.12
N VAL A 24 -4.70 -0.41 23.45
CA VAL A 24 -5.14 -1.80 23.65
C VAL A 24 -4.52 -2.40 24.92
N SER A 25 -3.38 -1.88 25.39
CA SER A 25 -2.60 -2.46 26.51
C SER A 25 -2.95 -2.04 27.96
N PRO A 26 -4.12 -1.51 28.36
CA PRO A 26 -4.43 -1.38 29.79
C PRO A 26 -5.64 -2.23 30.23
N SER A 27 -5.57 -3.56 30.11
CA SER A 27 -6.57 -4.51 30.67
C SER A 27 -5.99 -5.91 30.98
N GLN A 28 -4.90 -6.02 31.73
CA GLN A 28 -4.43 -7.33 32.24
C GLN A 28 -4.97 -7.71 33.62
N ASP A 29 -5.91 -6.94 34.19
CA ASP A 29 -6.41 -7.17 35.56
C ASP A 29 -7.94 -7.07 35.72
N ARG A 30 -8.72 -7.26 34.64
CA ARG A 30 -10.19 -7.33 34.74
C ARG A 30 -10.72 -8.67 34.25
N SER A 31 -11.32 -9.35 35.23
CA SER A 31 -12.06 -10.60 35.21
C SER A 31 -12.84 -10.86 33.92
N ALA A 32 -12.73 -12.12 33.48
CA ALA A 32 -13.48 -12.73 32.41
C ALA A 32 -15.00 -12.63 32.64
N ASP A 33 -15.70 -12.67 31.50
CA ASP A 33 -17.14 -12.78 31.29
C ASP A 33 -17.92 -11.46 31.27
N ASN A 34 -18.38 -11.15 30.05
CA ASN A 34 -19.35 -10.12 29.65
C ASN A 34 -18.87 -8.67 29.65
N GLU A 35 -18.15 -8.27 28.60
CA GLU A 35 -18.43 -7.05 27.82
C GLU A 35 -17.32 -6.86 26.78
N VAL A 36 -17.69 -6.84 25.49
CA VAL A 36 -16.89 -6.19 24.44
C VAL A 36 -16.95 -4.64 24.59
N ALA A 37 -17.51 -4.14 25.71
CA ALA A 37 -17.64 -2.74 26.03
C ALA A 37 -16.41 -2.21 26.80
N ALA A 38 -16.00 -0.99 26.44
CA ALA A 38 -14.87 -0.20 26.96
C ALA A 38 -13.47 -0.47 26.36
N THR A 39 -13.37 -1.00 25.13
CA THR A 39 -12.07 -1.22 24.45
C THR A 39 -11.76 -0.20 23.35
N GLY A 40 -12.26 1.04 23.39
CA GLY A 40 -11.86 2.09 22.43
C GLY A 40 -12.12 1.78 20.94
N TYR A 41 -12.95 0.76 20.65
CA TYR A 41 -13.48 0.40 19.34
C TYR A 41 -15.00 0.66 19.27
N GLU A 42 -15.51 1.53 20.15
CA GLU A 42 -16.92 1.86 20.22
C GLU A 42 -17.39 2.42 18.86
N GLY A 43 -18.38 1.76 18.23
CA GLY A 43 -18.87 2.15 16.91
C GLY A 43 -18.20 1.45 15.71
N VAL A 44 -17.32 0.46 15.92
CA VAL A 44 -16.85 -0.46 14.87
C VAL A 44 -17.68 -1.73 14.90
N GLN A 45 -18.36 -2.08 13.81
CA GLN A 45 -19.11 -3.34 13.74
C GLN A 45 -18.14 -4.54 13.72
N SER A 46 -18.52 -5.68 14.30
CA SER A 46 -17.61 -6.85 14.39
C SER A 46 -17.07 -7.33 13.04
N LEU A 47 -17.86 -7.23 11.97
CA LEU A 47 -17.42 -7.56 10.62
C LEU A 47 -16.36 -6.58 10.10
N GLU A 48 -16.60 -5.27 10.27
CA GLU A 48 -15.64 -4.21 9.93
C GLU A 48 -14.33 -4.41 10.71
N PHE A 49 -14.42 -4.64 12.02
CA PHE A 49 -13.26 -4.86 12.88
C PHE A 49 -12.39 -6.03 12.39
N ASN A 50 -12.99 -7.18 12.10
CA ASN A 50 -12.26 -8.35 11.60
C ASN A 50 -11.61 -8.09 10.24
N ALA A 51 -12.30 -7.39 9.33
CA ALA A 51 -11.72 -6.99 8.05
C ALA A 51 -10.51 -6.07 8.25
N ARG A 52 -10.63 -5.04 9.11
CA ARG A 52 -9.52 -4.14 9.41
C ARG A 52 -8.35 -4.85 10.08
N LEU A 53 -8.59 -5.81 10.98
CA LEU A 53 -7.50 -6.61 11.56
C LEU A 53 -6.77 -7.45 10.51
N HIS A 54 -7.49 -8.00 9.53
CA HIS A 54 -6.89 -8.70 8.41
C HIS A 54 -5.99 -7.77 7.60
N ASP A 55 -6.50 -6.61 7.20
CA ASP A 55 -5.79 -5.58 6.45
C ASP A 55 -4.55 -5.08 7.21
N TYR A 56 -4.71 -4.82 8.51
CA TYR A 56 -3.61 -4.41 9.38
C TYR A 56 -2.52 -5.48 9.46
N SER A 57 -2.89 -6.76 9.51
CA SER A 57 -1.92 -7.86 9.52
C SER A 57 -1.10 -7.93 8.22
N LEU A 58 -1.72 -7.67 7.07
CA LEU A 58 -1.06 -7.62 5.77
C LEU A 58 -0.12 -6.42 5.68
N LEU A 59 -0.53 -5.27 6.21
CA LEU A 59 0.29 -4.07 6.26
C LEU A 59 1.51 -4.24 7.19
N ILE A 60 1.36 -4.91 8.34
CA ILE A 60 2.49 -5.28 9.21
C ILE A 60 3.47 -6.20 8.45
N GLN A 61 2.97 -7.19 7.72
CA GLN A 61 3.81 -8.08 6.91
C GLN A 61 4.59 -7.29 5.84
N ALA A 62 3.91 -6.37 5.12
CA ALA A 62 4.54 -5.51 4.13
C ALA A 62 5.65 -4.65 4.73
N ARG A 63 5.37 -4.00 5.87
CA ARG A 63 6.35 -3.17 6.56
C ARG A 63 7.52 -3.99 7.07
N LYS A 64 7.28 -5.19 7.59
CA LYS A 64 8.34 -6.10 8.02
C LYS A 64 9.22 -6.51 6.84
N ALA A 65 8.63 -6.92 5.71
CA ALA A 65 9.36 -7.26 4.50
C ALA A 65 10.23 -6.08 4.03
N TRP A 66 9.66 -4.87 3.97
CA TRP A 66 10.40 -3.65 3.65
C TRP A 66 11.57 -3.41 4.61
N PHE A 67 11.36 -3.59 5.91
CA PHE A 67 12.40 -3.42 6.93
C PHE A 67 13.55 -4.43 6.76
N ASP A 68 13.20 -5.71 6.59
CA ASP A 68 14.15 -6.81 6.47
C ASP A 68 14.96 -6.73 5.16
N HIS A 69 14.41 -6.12 4.10
CA HIS A 69 15.07 -5.94 2.79
C HIS A 69 15.73 -4.56 2.63
N GLY A 70 16.18 -3.94 3.73
CA GLY A 70 17.04 -2.77 3.68
C GLY A 70 16.32 -1.42 3.62
N ARG A 71 14.99 -1.39 3.80
CA ARG A 71 14.18 -0.17 3.90
C ARG A 71 14.28 0.73 2.67
N GLN A 72 14.36 0.14 1.48
CA GLN A 72 14.46 0.91 0.24
C GLN A 72 13.21 1.78 0.03
N ILE A 73 13.42 3.05 -0.28
CA ILE A 73 12.37 4.01 -0.64
C ILE A 73 12.68 4.56 -2.03
N VAL A 74 11.69 4.50 -2.92
CA VAL A 74 11.70 5.18 -4.21
C VAL A 74 10.80 6.40 -4.06
N ASP A 75 11.42 7.58 -3.94
CA ASP A 75 10.68 8.84 -3.79
C ASP A 75 10.26 9.36 -5.16
N MET A 76 8.96 9.28 -5.44
CA MET A 76 8.35 9.73 -6.69
C MET A 76 7.68 11.11 -6.55
N SER A 77 7.72 11.75 -5.38
CA SER A 77 7.00 13.01 -5.12
C SER A 77 7.32 14.10 -6.13
N ALA A 78 8.60 14.34 -6.41
CA ALA A 78 9.04 15.33 -7.39
C ALA A 78 8.70 14.96 -8.85
N ILE A 79 8.55 13.66 -9.15
CA ILE A 79 8.20 13.17 -10.49
C ILE A 79 6.68 13.24 -10.71
N LEU A 80 5.90 13.00 -9.65
CA LEU A 80 4.44 12.97 -9.69
C LEU A 80 3.79 14.33 -9.50
N ALA A 81 4.44 15.27 -8.80
CA ALA A 81 3.90 16.60 -8.58
C ALA A 81 3.52 17.35 -9.88
N PRO A 82 4.31 17.31 -10.96
CA PRO A 82 3.91 17.90 -12.25
C PRO A 82 2.74 17.18 -12.94
N LEU A 83 2.40 15.98 -12.48
CA LEU A 83 1.32 15.13 -13.02
C LEU A 83 0.07 15.13 -12.11
N ALA A 84 0.04 16.01 -11.12
CA ALA A 84 -1.12 16.24 -10.27
C ALA A 84 -2.38 16.52 -11.11
N GLY A 85 -3.46 15.80 -10.83
CA GLY A 85 -4.72 15.90 -11.58
C GLY A 85 -4.72 15.29 -12.99
N ALA A 86 -3.60 14.74 -13.49
CA ALA A 86 -3.58 14.10 -14.81
C ALA A 86 -4.36 12.77 -14.80
N THR A 87 -5.28 12.57 -15.74
CA THR A 87 -6.11 11.35 -15.83
C THR A 87 -5.59 10.32 -16.84
N ASP A 88 -4.58 10.68 -17.62
CA ASP A 88 -4.00 9.82 -18.67
C ASP A 88 -2.47 9.88 -18.62
N ILE A 89 -1.91 9.08 -17.70
CA ILE A 89 -0.47 8.84 -17.64
C ILE A 89 -0.21 7.48 -18.28
N SER A 90 0.19 7.50 -19.55
CA SER A 90 0.58 6.28 -20.26
C SER A 90 2.09 6.03 -20.10
N THR A 91 2.44 4.79 -19.75
CA THR A 91 3.80 4.29 -19.92
C THR A 91 3.90 3.61 -21.28
N SER A 92 4.93 3.95 -22.06
CA SER A 92 5.23 3.22 -23.31
C SER A 92 5.42 1.74 -23.03
N GLU A 93 5.26 0.87 -24.03
CA GLU A 93 5.56 -0.56 -23.87
C GLU A 93 7.00 -0.75 -23.36
N LEU A 94 7.11 -1.17 -22.10
CA LEU A 94 8.39 -1.48 -21.46
C LEU A 94 8.63 -3.00 -21.48
N PRO A 95 9.90 -3.42 -21.56
CA PRO A 95 10.24 -4.82 -21.31
C PRO A 95 9.84 -5.22 -19.89
N PRO A 96 9.78 -6.53 -19.58
CA PRO A 96 9.56 -7.01 -18.23
C PRO A 96 10.47 -6.31 -17.22
N LEU A 97 9.86 -5.73 -16.20
CA LEU A 97 10.54 -4.91 -15.21
C LEU A 97 11.14 -5.81 -14.13
N ARG A 98 12.41 -5.60 -13.86
CA ARG A 98 13.13 -6.24 -12.75
C ARG A 98 13.21 -5.25 -11.61
N ILE A 99 12.51 -5.53 -10.51
CA ILE A 99 12.38 -4.63 -9.36
C ILE A 99 12.92 -5.28 -8.08
N PRO A 100 13.24 -4.51 -7.04
CA PRO A 100 13.71 -5.06 -5.76
C PRO A 100 12.71 -6.05 -5.14
N GLU A 101 13.19 -6.91 -4.26
CA GLU A 101 12.35 -7.92 -3.59
C GLU A 101 11.29 -7.30 -2.67
N SER A 102 11.64 -6.24 -1.95
CA SER A 102 10.68 -5.41 -1.23
C SER A 102 11.16 -3.97 -1.14
N PHE A 103 10.25 -3.03 -1.36
CA PHE A 103 10.53 -1.60 -1.34
C PHE A 103 9.23 -0.83 -1.10
N TYR A 104 9.38 0.44 -0.74
CA TYR A 104 8.25 1.38 -0.63
C TYR A 104 8.41 2.45 -1.70
N VAL A 105 7.34 2.73 -2.42
CA VAL A 105 7.26 3.89 -3.31
C VAL A 105 6.50 4.99 -2.59
N HIS A 106 7.11 6.16 -2.46
CA HIS A 106 6.46 7.33 -1.91
C HIS A 106 5.89 8.20 -3.04
N PHE A 107 4.60 8.52 -2.98
CA PHE A 107 3.96 9.49 -3.86
C PHE A 107 3.90 10.86 -3.22
N GLY A 108 3.55 10.92 -1.95
CA GLY A 108 3.32 12.17 -1.23
C GLY A 108 2.01 12.84 -1.59
N LYS A 109 1.67 13.87 -0.81
CA LYS A 109 0.45 14.65 -0.98
C LYS A 109 0.45 15.42 -2.30
N GLU A 110 1.63 15.76 -2.79
CA GLU A 110 1.89 16.52 -4.01
C GLU A 110 1.47 15.77 -5.27
N ALA A 111 1.26 14.46 -5.21
CA ALA A 111 0.70 13.69 -6.32
C ALA A 111 -0.81 13.98 -6.56
N GLU A 112 -1.47 14.66 -5.61
CA GLU A 112 -2.89 15.04 -5.62
C GLU A 112 -3.87 13.91 -5.90
N ILE A 113 -3.58 12.72 -5.35
CA ILE A 113 -4.45 11.54 -5.45
C ILE A 113 -5.29 11.45 -4.17
N TYR A 114 -6.44 12.13 -4.15
CA TYR A 114 -7.31 12.21 -2.97
C TYR A 114 -8.48 11.24 -3.05
N THR A 115 -8.89 10.74 -1.88
CA THR A 115 -10.19 10.07 -1.73
C THR A 115 -11.34 11.05 -1.94
N ALA A 116 -12.54 10.53 -2.24
CA ALA A 116 -13.71 11.37 -2.56
C ALA A 116 -14.10 12.36 -1.44
N ASP A 117 -13.78 12.05 -0.19
CA ASP A 117 -14.01 12.92 0.98
C ASP A 117 -12.98 14.06 1.12
N ASN A 118 -11.92 14.06 0.31
CA ASN A 118 -10.75 14.95 0.38
C ASN A 118 -10.05 14.96 1.76
N ALA A 119 -10.32 13.98 2.62
CA ALA A 119 -9.70 13.86 3.93
C ALA A 119 -8.44 12.99 3.88
N HIS A 120 -8.39 12.06 2.93
CA HIS A 120 -7.26 11.16 2.73
C HIS A 120 -6.64 11.35 1.33
N PHE A 121 -5.36 11.03 1.24
CA PHE A 121 -4.60 11.00 -0.01
C PHE A 121 -3.77 9.74 -0.07
N VAL A 122 -3.48 9.26 -1.27
CA VAL A 122 -2.62 8.08 -1.45
C VAL A 122 -1.16 8.50 -1.28
N ASP A 123 -0.58 8.10 -0.14
CA ASP A 123 0.78 8.51 0.24
C ASP A 123 1.86 7.68 -0.46
N GLY A 124 1.55 6.43 -0.79
CA GLY A 124 2.47 5.56 -1.50
C GLY A 124 2.04 4.10 -1.51
N VAL A 125 2.96 3.23 -1.88
CA VAL A 125 2.70 1.80 -2.10
C VAL A 125 3.87 0.95 -1.62
N TYR A 126 3.58 -0.06 -0.81
CA TYR A 126 4.55 -1.13 -0.53
C TYR A 126 4.53 -2.17 -1.62
N PHE A 127 5.71 -2.65 -2.02
CA PHE A 127 5.87 -3.85 -2.82
C PHE A 127 6.60 -4.92 -2.02
N MET A 128 6.13 -6.16 -2.13
CA MET A 128 6.84 -7.33 -1.62
C MET A 128 6.64 -8.50 -2.57
N HIS A 129 7.72 -9.21 -2.87
CA HIS A 129 7.63 -10.49 -3.57
C HIS A 129 6.81 -11.48 -2.74
N SER A 130 5.91 -12.19 -3.40
CA SER A 130 5.00 -13.13 -2.74
C SER A 130 4.47 -14.17 -3.73
N ARG A 131 3.67 -15.11 -3.21
CA ARG A 131 2.90 -16.04 -4.02
C ARG A 131 1.42 -15.96 -3.66
N GLN A 132 0.56 -15.86 -4.66
CA GLN A 132 -0.89 -15.94 -4.50
C GLN A 132 -1.38 -17.21 -5.18
N GLN A 133 -1.93 -18.15 -4.40
CA GLN A 133 -2.41 -19.44 -4.90
C GLN A 133 -1.34 -20.20 -5.74
N GLY A 134 -0.07 -20.09 -5.32
CA GLY A 134 1.07 -20.71 -5.99
C GLY A 134 1.68 -19.88 -7.13
N VAL A 135 0.99 -18.85 -7.63
CA VAL A 135 1.49 -17.96 -8.69
C VAL A 135 2.48 -16.96 -8.10
N PRO A 136 3.72 -16.87 -8.60
CA PRO A 136 4.70 -15.90 -8.13
C PRO A 136 4.42 -14.49 -8.67
N GLY A 137 4.82 -13.49 -7.92
CA GLY A 137 4.63 -12.09 -8.27
C GLY A 137 4.84 -11.15 -7.09
N TYR A 138 4.23 -9.97 -7.13
CA TYR A 138 4.35 -8.97 -6.08
C TYR A 138 2.99 -8.67 -5.49
N ARG A 139 2.88 -8.77 -4.16
CA ARG A 139 1.79 -8.11 -3.45
C ARG A 139 2.14 -6.64 -3.33
N TYR A 140 1.20 -5.78 -3.68
CA TYR A 140 1.32 -4.35 -3.48
C TYR A 140 0.21 -3.85 -2.55
N ILE A 141 0.58 -2.96 -1.63
CA ILE A 141 -0.35 -2.37 -0.66
C ILE A 141 -0.24 -0.85 -0.77
N MET A 142 -1.27 -0.25 -1.36
CA MET A 142 -1.46 1.19 -1.41
C MET A 142 -1.88 1.67 -0.03
N VAL A 143 -1.25 2.73 0.44
CA VAL A 143 -1.48 3.26 1.78
C VAL A 143 -1.85 4.72 1.71
N CYS A 144 -2.88 5.11 2.47
CA CYS A 144 -3.29 6.50 2.53
C CYS A 144 -2.62 7.25 3.68
N GLY A 145 -2.45 8.55 3.47
CA GLY A 145 -2.22 9.54 4.51
C GLY A 145 -3.41 10.46 4.70
N CYS A 146 -3.38 11.18 5.81
CA CYS A 146 -4.30 12.24 6.11
C CYS A 146 -3.60 13.30 6.95
N ASP A 147 -4.04 14.54 6.77
CA ASP A 147 -3.44 15.71 7.40
C ASP A 147 -4.06 16.00 8.76
N GLY A 148 -3.31 16.74 9.58
CA GLY A 148 -3.85 17.29 10.84
C GLY A 148 -4.21 16.24 11.89
N LEU A 149 -3.80 14.99 11.69
CA LEU A 149 -4.04 13.92 12.66
C LEU A 149 -3.42 14.25 14.01
N LYS A 150 -4.29 14.41 15.00
CA LYS A 150 -3.90 14.47 16.40
C LYS A 150 -3.98 13.07 17.00
N ILE A 151 -2.94 12.27 16.73
CA ILE A 151 -2.85 10.86 17.15
C ILE A 151 -3.22 10.65 18.63
N ASP A 152 -2.91 11.61 19.50
CA ASP A 152 -3.16 11.53 20.94
C ASP A 152 -4.64 11.73 21.32
N GLU A 153 -5.45 12.34 20.45
CA GLU A 153 -6.88 12.59 20.67
C GLU A 153 -7.78 11.46 20.13
N LEU A 154 -7.23 10.56 19.30
CA LEU A 154 -7.99 9.49 18.64
C LEU A 154 -8.15 8.25 19.52
N ASP A 155 -9.24 7.49 19.33
CA ASP A 155 -9.43 6.18 19.94
C ASP A 155 -8.76 5.03 19.13
N ALA A 156 -8.86 3.79 19.63
CA ALA A 156 -8.23 2.65 18.98
C ALA A 156 -8.91 2.28 17.64
N GLY A 157 -10.22 2.44 17.54
CA GLY A 157 -10.99 2.21 16.32
C GLY A 157 -10.66 3.20 15.23
N GLU A 158 -10.55 4.49 15.55
CA GLU A 158 -10.15 5.54 14.64
C GLU A 158 -8.72 5.34 14.14
N LEU A 159 -7.77 5.04 15.04
CA LEU A 159 -6.40 4.75 14.65
C LEU A 159 -6.31 3.50 13.77
N LEU A 160 -7.11 2.46 14.05
CA LEU A 160 -7.15 1.25 13.22
C LEU A 160 -7.72 1.57 11.84
N ARG A 161 -8.81 2.33 11.75
CA ARG A 161 -9.40 2.78 10.47
C ARG A 161 -8.37 3.53 9.64
N ILE A 162 -7.74 4.57 10.20
CA ILE A 162 -6.70 5.37 9.51
C ILE A 162 -5.57 4.48 8.98
N GLN A 163 -5.08 3.57 9.83
CA GLN A 163 -3.96 2.70 9.47
C GLN A 163 -4.34 1.67 8.40
N THR A 164 -5.64 1.38 8.25
CA THR A 164 -6.17 0.37 7.33
C THR A 164 -6.96 1.00 6.18
N THR A 165 -6.85 2.32 5.98
CA THR A 165 -7.26 2.98 4.75
C THR A 165 -6.26 2.65 3.64
N ILE A 166 -6.40 1.43 3.11
CA ILE A 166 -5.48 0.81 2.17
C ILE A 166 -6.24 0.13 1.04
N ALA A 167 -5.54 -0.10 -0.07
CA ALA A 167 -5.96 -1.03 -1.10
C ALA A 167 -4.83 -2.03 -1.38
N ILE A 168 -5.20 -3.28 -1.65
CA ILE A 168 -4.28 -4.40 -1.77
C ILE A 168 -4.51 -5.08 -3.11
N GLY A 169 -3.43 -5.30 -3.85
CA GLY A 169 -3.47 -6.06 -5.09
C GLY A 169 -2.28 -6.97 -5.27
N PHE A 170 -2.32 -7.71 -6.37
CA PHE A 170 -1.27 -8.66 -6.73
C PHE A 170 -0.89 -8.50 -8.20
N ALA A 171 0.39 -8.27 -8.45
CA ALA A 171 1.00 -8.20 -9.76
C ALA A 171 1.65 -9.56 -10.06
N SER A 172 0.99 -10.37 -10.90
CA SER A 172 1.53 -11.67 -11.31
C SER A 172 2.76 -11.51 -12.20
N ALA A 173 3.75 -12.38 -12.03
CA ALA A 173 4.88 -12.49 -12.94
C ALA A 173 4.52 -13.14 -14.29
N THR A 174 3.28 -13.60 -14.47
CA THR A 174 2.82 -14.27 -15.70
C THR A 174 1.76 -13.50 -16.48
N GLN A 175 1.33 -12.35 -15.97
CA GLN A 175 0.27 -11.53 -16.56
C GLN A 175 0.67 -10.06 -16.53
N SER A 176 -0.06 -9.21 -17.27
CA SER A 176 0.12 -7.77 -17.12
C SER A 176 -0.28 -7.31 -15.73
N PHE A 177 0.35 -6.25 -15.24
CA PHE A 177 0.07 -5.61 -13.97
C PHE A 177 -1.43 -5.30 -13.82
N ARG A 178 -2.02 -4.76 -14.90
CA ARG A 178 -3.46 -4.45 -14.98
C ARG A 178 -4.38 -5.67 -14.96
N ALA A 179 -3.92 -6.86 -15.33
CA ALA A 179 -4.76 -8.05 -15.16
C ALA A 179 -5.05 -8.34 -13.68
N GLY A 180 -4.13 -7.96 -12.79
CA GLY A 180 -4.29 -8.09 -11.34
C GLY A 180 -5.26 -7.09 -10.71
N SER A 181 -5.62 -6.00 -11.40
CA SER A 181 -6.50 -4.96 -10.82
C SER A 181 -7.92 -5.47 -10.55
N GLN A 182 -8.37 -6.51 -11.26
CA GLN A 182 -9.68 -7.15 -11.04
C GLN A 182 -9.78 -7.86 -9.68
N THR A 183 -8.66 -8.01 -8.98
CA THR A 183 -8.59 -8.70 -7.68
C THR A 183 -8.24 -7.76 -6.54
N LEU A 184 -8.33 -6.44 -6.77
CA LEU A 184 -8.10 -5.43 -5.74
C LEU A 184 -9.15 -5.52 -4.64
N PHE A 185 -8.71 -5.39 -3.39
CA PHE A 185 -9.58 -5.34 -2.22
C PHE A 185 -8.96 -4.44 -1.15
N GLY A 186 -9.78 -4.02 -0.17
CA GLY A 186 -9.34 -3.16 0.93
C GLY A 186 -10.45 -2.20 1.34
N ASP A 187 -10.06 -1.00 1.78
CA ASP A 187 -10.96 0.06 2.19
C ASP A 187 -11.78 0.58 0.99
N PRO A 188 -13.13 0.60 1.07
CA PRO A 188 -13.97 1.19 0.03
C PRO A 188 -13.63 2.64 -0.32
N LEU A 189 -13.04 3.42 0.60
CA LEU A 189 -12.60 4.79 0.31
C LEU A 189 -11.47 4.86 -0.73
N VAL A 190 -10.69 3.78 -0.86
CA VAL A 190 -9.55 3.70 -1.79
C VAL A 190 -9.91 2.89 -3.03
N CYS A 191 -10.77 1.88 -2.87
CA CYS A 191 -11.21 0.98 -3.95
C CYS A 191 -12.32 1.56 -4.86
N ASP A 192 -12.46 2.87 -4.93
CA ASP A 192 -13.34 3.55 -5.90
C ASP A 192 -12.74 3.48 -7.31
N ASP A 193 -13.57 3.22 -8.35
CA ASP A 193 -13.09 2.90 -9.70
C ASP A 193 -12.27 4.04 -10.34
N ASP A 194 -12.74 5.29 -10.22
CA ASP A 194 -12.09 6.45 -10.83
C ASP A 194 -10.76 6.77 -10.12
N LEU A 195 -10.78 6.70 -8.79
CA LEU A 195 -9.59 6.85 -7.97
C LEU A 195 -8.57 5.74 -8.26
N MET A 196 -9.04 4.50 -8.40
CA MET A 196 -8.17 3.34 -8.60
C MET A 196 -7.41 3.42 -9.91
N GLU A 197 -8.07 3.85 -10.99
CA GLU A 197 -7.37 4.05 -12.27
C GLU A 197 -6.24 5.07 -12.14
N ALA A 198 -6.51 6.20 -11.48
CA ALA A 198 -5.50 7.22 -11.22
C ALA A 198 -4.33 6.65 -10.41
N ILE A 199 -4.59 5.88 -9.35
CA ILE A 199 -3.54 5.25 -8.53
C ILE A 199 -2.70 4.28 -9.37
N LEU A 200 -3.34 3.38 -10.10
CA LEU A 200 -2.66 2.34 -10.87
C LEU A 200 -1.74 2.93 -11.94
N GLN A 201 -2.12 4.03 -12.59
CA GLN A 201 -1.24 4.74 -13.53
C GLN A 201 0.05 5.24 -12.85
N ARG A 202 -0.06 5.79 -11.62
CA ARG A 202 1.12 6.23 -10.85
C ARG A 202 1.95 5.04 -10.39
N VAL A 203 1.31 3.93 -10.06
CA VAL A 203 2.01 2.69 -9.74
C VAL A 203 2.82 2.19 -10.92
N GLU A 204 2.25 2.14 -12.13
CA GLU A 204 2.97 1.70 -13.33
C GLU A 204 4.18 2.58 -13.64
N LEU A 205 3.99 3.91 -13.59
CA LEU A 205 5.08 4.86 -13.75
C LEU A 205 6.16 4.61 -12.69
N SER A 206 5.78 4.40 -11.44
CA SER A 206 6.71 4.14 -10.35
C SER A 206 7.46 2.83 -10.49
N LEU A 207 6.80 1.78 -10.98
CA LEU A 207 7.44 0.50 -11.30
C LEU A 207 8.49 0.69 -12.39
N ALA A 208 8.20 1.47 -13.43
CA ALA A 208 9.15 1.80 -14.49
C ALA A 208 10.39 2.52 -13.95
N TYR A 209 10.23 3.48 -13.04
CA TYR A 209 11.34 4.20 -12.40
C TYR A 209 12.11 3.33 -11.38
N SER A 210 11.44 2.36 -10.77
CA SER A 210 12.05 1.44 -9.79
C SER A 210 12.81 0.28 -10.45
N ALA A 211 12.62 0.08 -11.75
CA ALA A 211 13.21 -1.03 -12.49
C ALA A 211 14.74 -0.88 -12.60
N ASN A 212 15.44 -1.98 -12.33
CA ASN A 212 16.89 -2.06 -12.42
C ASN A 212 17.31 -3.06 -13.52
N VAL A 213 17.79 -2.52 -14.63
CA VAL A 213 18.24 -3.30 -15.80
C VAL A 213 19.45 -4.19 -15.48
N GLY A 214 20.23 -3.86 -14.45
CA GLY A 214 21.38 -4.63 -13.99
C GLY A 214 21.04 -5.81 -13.08
N MET A 215 19.78 -5.96 -12.64
CA MET A 215 19.38 -7.12 -11.83
C MET A 215 19.37 -8.40 -12.67
N PRO A 216 19.77 -9.56 -12.10
CA PRO A 216 19.65 -10.85 -12.75
C PRO A 216 18.21 -11.11 -13.21
N ILE A 217 18.07 -11.87 -14.30
CA ILE A 217 16.75 -12.32 -14.77
C ILE A 217 16.24 -13.37 -13.80
N ASP A 218 15.06 -13.12 -13.24
CA ASP A 218 14.28 -14.05 -12.44
C ASP A 218 12.82 -13.93 -12.86
N ILE A 219 12.36 -14.88 -13.67
CA ILE A 219 11.00 -14.90 -14.24
C ILE A 219 9.90 -14.97 -13.18
N GLU A 220 10.22 -15.33 -11.93
CA GLU A 220 9.25 -15.31 -10.83
C GLU A 220 9.13 -13.93 -10.18
N LYS A 221 10.02 -13.00 -10.54
CA LYS A 221 10.16 -11.65 -9.97
C LYS A 221 10.07 -10.54 -11.03
N GLU A 222 9.64 -10.87 -12.24
CA GLU A 222 9.36 -9.86 -13.26
C GLU A 222 7.97 -9.27 -13.10
N VAL A 223 7.83 -7.99 -13.46
CA VAL A 223 6.52 -7.31 -13.56
C VAL A 223 6.32 -6.86 -15.00
N HIS A 224 5.20 -7.25 -15.59
CA HIS A 224 4.85 -6.91 -16.97
C HIS A 224 3.86 -5.76 -16.97
N LEU A 225 4.19 -4.59 -17.54
CA LEU A 225 3.23 -3.48 -17.63
C LEU A 225 2.23 -3.69 -18.78
N ALA A 226 2.73 -4.11 -19.94
CA ALA A 226 1.90 -4.53 -21.07
C ALA A 226 1.55 -6.03 -20.97
N ALA A 227 0.54 -6.46 -21.73
CA ALA A 227 0.30 -7.89 -21.93
C ALA A 227 1.59 -8.52 -22.47
N ALA A 228 2.08 -9.59 -21.83
CA ALA A 228 3.20 -10.33 -22.37
C ALA A 228 2.82 -10.74 -23.80
N ALA A 229 3.58 -10.27 -24.80
CA ALA A 229 3.44 -10.79 -26.15
C ALA A 229 3.52 -12.32 -26.03
N PRO A 230 2.59 -13.08 -26.68
CA PRO A 230 2.68 -14.52 -26.64
C PRO A 230 4.10 -14.89 -27.03
N LEU A 231 4.78 -15.68 -26.19
CA LEU A 231 6.04 -16.31 -26.56
C LEU A 231 5.75 -17.16 -27.79
N GLY A 232 5.88 -16.57 -28.97
CA GLY A 232 5.80 -17.27 -30.25
C GLY A 232 6.86 -18.35 -30.27
N PRO A 233 6.66 -19.43 -31.04
CA PRO A 233 7.63 -20.49 -31.14
C PRO A 233 8.98 -19.89 -31.54
N ARG A 234 10.00 -20.07 -30.68
CA ARG A 234 11.39 -19.81 -31.04
C ARG A 234 11.76 -20.84 -32.11
N HIS A 235 11.81 -20.39 -33.36
CA HIS A 235 12.37 -21.15 -34.48
C HIS A 235 13.90 -21.09 -34.44
#